data_AF-A0A3L7TH43-F1
#
_entry.id   AF-A0A3L7TH43-F1
#
_cell.length_a   1.000
_cell.length_b   1.000
_cell.length_c   1.000
_cell.angle_alpha   90.00
_cell.angle_beta   90.00
_cell.angle_gamma   90.00
#
_symmetry.space_group_name_H-M   'P 1'
#
loop_
_entity.id
_entity.type
_entity.pdbx_description
1 polymer ?
#
loop_
_entity_poly.entity_id
_entity_poly.type
_entity_poly.pdbx_seq_one_letter_code
_entity_poly.pdbx_strand_id
1 'polypeptide(L)'
;MEWNRYSTRLAAAACAVAWSASASADVTVANWNWSNWTNWGYCNLSTMGQTFKGNGEVCTGARFRQYYDGCCATVPFRALVCRWDPINRRAIGPILAQGDAVFHNYGGNWSDKEVNFTTRAGLAQGEDYVVFFTVAPWWGNYSCYTSQPAVNPGDTYPQGELVYLDNSSNQNAWFNSTWGNVGYDLNVTVRTTNDCDSNGIVDANELAAGTAIDCNADGIIDSCAQLAPFAEVRIGDEQGPIGAAASVSYDFERVIPAQGDVQLQVEAIGDLSATHEFLIVSVNGGPAHALFTAAESDCNWLSQTITISRDEFNAAIANDALRINVSGSATVDAAACKGES
;
A
#
# COMPACT_ATOMS: atom_id res chain seq x y z
N MET A 1 -0.97 43.74 -29.34
CA MET A 1 0.17 42.82 -29.43
C MET A 1 -0.44 41.44 -29.63
N GLU A 2 -0.73 41.14 -30.89
CA GLU A 2 -1.41 39.91 -31.31
C GLU A 2 -0.41 38.75 -31.28
N TRP A 3 -0.82 37.67 -30.63
CA TRP A 3 -0.06 36.45 -30.50
C TRP A 3 -0.13 35.69 -31.83
N ASN A 4 0.98 35.56 -32.55
CA ASN A 4 1.09 34.68 -33.71
C ASN A 4 1.06 33.23 -33.21
N ARG A 5 -0.08 32.55 -33.37
CA ARG A 5 -0.29 31.18 -32.89
C ARG A 5 0.08 30.17 -33.97
N TYR A 6 1.30 29.67 -33.89
CA TYR A 6 1.73 28.40 -34.47
C TYR A 6 1.96 27.48 -33.29
N SER A 7 1.52 26.24 -33.39
CA SER A 7 0.98 25.62 -32.20
C SER A 7 1.07 24.11 -32.27
N THR A 8 1.83 23.52 -31.36
CA THR A 8 1.70 22.10 -31.06
C THR A 8 1.07 21.88 -29.69
N ARG A 9 0.16 20.90 -29.56
CA ARG A 9 -0.28 20.37 -28.27
C ARG A 9 0.18 18.93 -28.16
N LEU A 10 0.68 18.58 -27.00
CA LEU A 10 1.31 17.28 -26.78
C LEU A 10 0.67 16.60 -25.60
N ALA A 11 0.08 15.42 -25.78
CA ALA A 11 -0.46 14.61 -24.69
C ALA A 11 0.29 13.27 -24.61
N ALA A 12 0.99 13.02 -23.51
CA ALA A 12 1.63 11.72 -23.20
C ALA A 12 0.82 10.98 -22.14
N ALA A 13 0.57 9.66 -22.30
CA ALA A 13 -0.15 8.82 -21.34
C ALA A 13 0.53 7.45 -21.13
N ALA A 14 0.73 7.03 -19.88
CA ALA A 14 1.28 5.73 -19.50
C ALA A 14 0.27 4.92 -18.65
N CYS A 15 -0.06 3.68 -19.03
CA CYS A 15 -1.07 2.87 -18.35
C CYS A 15 -0.49 1.57 -17.79
N ALA A 16 -0.74 1.27 -16.51
CA ALA A 16 -0.74 -0.09 -15.98
C ALA A 16 -1.56 -0.17 -14.69
N VAL A 17 -2.37 -1.23 -14.56
CA VAL A 17 -3.19 -1.54 -13.38
C VAL A 17 -2.49 -2.64 -12.59
N ALA A 18 -2.37 -2.48 -11.27
CA ALA A 18 -2.22 -3.61 -10.36
C ALA A 18 -3.03 -3.37 -9.08
N TRP A 19 -3.78 -4.39 -8.68
CA TRP A 19 -4.53 -4.42 -7.44
C TRP A 19 -3.58 -4.75 -6.29
N SER A 20 -3.48 -3.90 -5.26
CA SER A 20 -2.96 -4.33 -3.96
C SER A 20 -4.10 -4.98 -3.18
N ALA A 21 -4.05 -6.30 -3.07
CA ALA A 21 -4.94 -7.04 -2.19
C ALA A 21 -4.54 -6.74 -0.73
N SER A 22 -5.36 -5.97 -0.01
CA SER A 22 -5.24 -5.81 1.44
C SER A 22 -5.63 -7.13 2.11
N ALA A 23 -4.66 -7.82 2.71
CA ALA A 23 -4.93 -9.01 3.50
C ALA A 23 -5.25 -8.59 4.94
N SER A 24 -6.51 -8.29 5.23
CA SER A 24 -7.00 -8.07 6.59
C SER A 24 -6.92 -9.40 7.37
N ALA A 25 -6.27 -9.40 8.53
CA ALA A 25 -6.35 -10.47 9.53
C ALA A 25 -7.73 -10.43 10.20
N ASP A 26 -8.78 -10.55 9.38
CA ASP A 26 -10.14 -10.29 9.77
C ASP A 26 -10.81 -11.58 10.22
N VAL A 27 -10.96 -11.72 11.53
CA VAL A 27 -12.03 -12.55 12.08
C VAL A 27 -13.31 -11.69 12.03
N THR A 28 -13.81 -11.42 10.81
CA THR A 28 -14.97 -10.54 10.53
C THR A 28 -16.32 -11.18 10.85
N VAL A 29 -16.35 -12.39 11.39
CA VAL A 29 -17.57 -13.20 11.36
C VAL A 29 -18.58 -12.73 12.40
N ALA A 30 -19.85 -12.77 12.00
CA ALA A 30 -20.97 -12.17 12.69
C ALA A 30 -21.15 -12.70 14.14
N ASN A 31 -21.44 -11.74 15.03
CA ASN A 31 -21.47 -11.75 16.50
C ASN A 31 -22.43 -12.75 17.20
N TRP A 32 -23.00 -13.74 16.52
CA TRP A 32 -24.29 -14.33 16.94
C TRP A 32 -24.27 -15.80 17.42
N ASN A 33 -23.19 -16.58 17.23
CA ASN A 33 -23.13 -18.02 17.59
C ASN A 33 -21.86 -18.41 18.38
N TRP A 34 -21.51 -17.69 19.46
CA TRP A 34 -20.29 -17.99 20.22
C TRP A 34 -20.52 -18.80 21.49
N SER A 35 -19.55 -19.65 21.80
CA SER A 35 -19.44 -20.39 23.06
C SER A 35 -18.31 -19.79 23.91
N ASN A 36 -18.20 -20.24 25.14
CA ASN A 36 -17.10 -19.89 26.04
C ASN A 36 -16.13 -21.06 26.17
N TRP A 37 -14.84 -20.76 26.34
CA TRP A 37 -13.84 -21.81 26.53
C TRP A 37 -12.99 -21.57 27.77
N THR A 38 -13.19 -22.42 28.78
CA THR A 38 -12.45 -22.47 30.06
C THR A 38 -12.36 -21.16 30.85
N ASN A 39 -12.02 -21.27 32.14
CA ASN A 39 -11.70 -20.12 32.97
C ASN A 39 -10.23 -19.72 32.76
N TRP A 40 -10.01 -18.44 32.52
CA TRP A 40 -8.69 -17.83 32.35
C TRP A 40 -8.54 -16.59 33.23
N GLY A 41 -7.34 -16.36 33.75
CA GLY A 41 -7.04 -15.27 34.68
C GLY A 41 -6.28 -15.77 35.90
N TYR A 42 -6.33 -15.00 36.99
CA TYR A 42 -5.60 -15.33 38.20
C TYR A 42 -6.09 -16.66 38.80
N CYS A 43 -5.12 -17.49 39.22
CA CYS A 43 -5.35 -18.83 39.77
C CYS A 43 -5.83 -19.91 38.78
N ASN A 44 -6.00 -19.59 37.49
CA ASN A 44 -6.45 -20.54 36.45
C ASN A 44 -5.46 -20.55 35.28
N LEU A 45 -5.93 -20.67 34.05
CA LEU A 45 -5.05 -20.50 32.89
C LEU A 45 -4.46 -19.07 32.90
N SER A 46 -3.14 -18.93 32.83
CA SER A 46 -2.47 -17.62 32.88
C SER A 46 -2.29 -16.95 31.52
N THR A 47 -2.19 -17.74 30.44
CA THR A 47 -1.94 -17.25 29.09
C THR A 47 -2.73 -18.02 28.04
N MET A 48 -3.32 -17.29 27.11
CA MET A 48 -3.96 -17.81 25.90
C MET A 48 -3.53 -16.99 24.70
N GLY A 49 -3.62 -17.57 23.51
CA GLY A 49 -3.35 -16.84 22.28
C GLY A 49 -4.04 -17.47 21.09
N GLN A 50 -3.89 -16.78 19.97
CA GLN A 50 -4.31 -17.22 18.65
C GLN A 50 -3.10 -17.15 17.74
N THR A 51 -2.80 -18.23 17.04
CA THR A 51 -1.79 -18.19 15.97
C THR A 51 -2.41 -17.61 14.71
N PHE A 52 -1.60 -16.92 13.91
CA PHE A 52 -2.03 -16.29 12.67
C PHE A 52 -0.89 -16.11 11.69
N LYS A 53 -1.22 -15.83 10.43
CA LYS A 53 -0.27 -15.52 9.37
C LYS A 53 -0.06 -14.03 9.21
N GLY A 54 1.20 -13.61 9.09
CA GLY A 54 1.53 -12.21 8.78
C GLY A 54 1.01 -11.81 7.40
N ASN A 55 0.62 -10.54 7.28
CA ASN A 55 -0.04 -9.99 6.09
C ASN A 55 0.81 -8.95 5.34
N GLY A 56 2.06 -8.73 5.76
CA GLY A 56 2.93 -7.68 5.22
C GLY A 56 2.70 -6.31 5.86
N GLU A 57 1.86 -6.19 6.89
CA GLU A 57 1.53 -4.91 7.52
C GLU A 57 2.13 -4.79 8.93
N VAL A 58 2.02 -3.60 9.52
CA VAL A 58 2.45 -3.35 10.91
C VAL A 58 1.34 -3.63 11.88
N CYS A 59 1.62 -4.48 12.86
CA CYS A 59 0.76 -4.77 13.98
C CYS A 59 0.73 -3.62 14.99
N THR A 60 -0.46 -3.08 15.25
CA THR A 60 -0.68 -1.92 16.11
C THR A 60 -1.44 -2.23 17.39
N GLY A 61 -2.06 -3.40 17.49
CA GLY A 61 -2.81 -3.81 18.65
C GLY A 61 -3.56 -5.12 18.44
N ALA A 62 -4.34 -5.51 19.44
CA ALA A 62 -5.22 -6.66 19.34
C ALA A 62 -6.48 -6.44 20.17
N ARG A 63 -7.61 -6.90 19.63
CA ARG A 63 -8.89 -7.00 20.34
C ARG A 63 -9.20 -8.47 20.57
N PHE A 64 -9.69 -8.82 21.75
CA PHE A 64 -10.29 -10.14 22.00
C PHE A 64 -11.60 -9.99 22.74
N ARG A 65 -12.48 -10.99 22.66
CA ARG A 65 -13.76 -10.97 23.36
C ARG A 65 -13.81 -11.97 24.50
N GLN A 66 -14.44 -11.58 25.60
CA GLN A 66 -14.61 -12.44 26.76
C GLN A 66 -16.01 -12.32 27.39
N TYR A 67 -16.45 -13.41 27.99
CA TYR A 67 -17.57 -13.51 28.93
C TYR A 67 -17.02 -13.57 30.35
N TYR A 68 -17.79 -13.14 31.33
CA TYR A 68 -17.34 -13.11 32.72
C TYR A 68 -18.47 -13.47 33.68
N ASP A 69 -18.17 -14.27 34.71
CA ASP A 69 -19.16 -14.85 35.64
C ASP A 69 -19.20 -14.20 37.06
N GLY A 70 -18.51 -13.08 37.30
CA GLY A 70 -18.56 -12.32 38.58
C GLY A 70 -18.57 -10.79 38.42
N CYS A 71 -18.88 -10.02 39.46
CA CYS A 71 -18.98 -8.56 39.35
C CYS A 71 -17.79 -7.79 39.93
N CYS A 72 -17.46 -6.65 39.29
CA CYS A 72 -16.67 -5.52 39.79
C CYS A 72 -15.19 -5.77 40.12
N ALA A 73 -14.43 -6.36 39.19
CA ALA A 73 -12.97 -6.44 39.29
C ALA A 73 -12.29 -5.64 38.18
N THR A 74 -11.13 -5.07 38.53
CA THR A 74 -10.20 -4.46 37.59
C THR A 74 -9.03 -5.42 37.41
N VAL A 75 -8.82 -5.89 36.20
CA VAL A 75 -7.78 -6.88 35.90
C VAL A 75 -6.81 -6.30 34.87
N PRO A 76 -5.51 -6.18 35.19
CA PRO A 76 -4.51 -5.84 34.20
C PRO A 76 -4.21 -7.05 33.32
N PHE A 77 -3.94 -6.78 32.06
CA PHE A 77 -3.54 -7.76 31.07
C PHE A 77 -2.44 -7.19 30.19
N ARG A 78 -1.63 -8.10 29.67
CA ARG A 78 -0.68 -7.80 28.59
C ARG A 78 -1.07 -8.57 27.35
N ALA A 79 -1.02 -7.90 26.20
CA ALA A 79 -1.04 -8.55 24.91
C ALA A 79 0.35 -8.46 24.27
N LEU A 80 0.81 -9.54 23.65
CA LEU A 80 2.12 -9.63 23.00
C LEU A 80 2.00 -10.32 21.65
N VAL A 81 2.92 -9.99 20.74
CA VAL A 81 3.12 -10.67 19.47
C VAL A 81 4.53 -11.22 19.41
N CYS A 82 4.64 -12.50 19.07
CA CYS A 82 5.91 -13.18 18.80
C CYS A 82 5.80 -13.98 17.50
N ARG A 83 6.95 -14.38 16.93
CA ARG A 83 6.95 -15.45 15.91
C ARG A 83 6.53 -16.77 16.54
N TRP A 84 5.93 -17.63 15.75
CA TRP A 84 5.43 -18.93 16.18
C TRP A 84 6.20 -20.07 15.51
N ASP A 85 6.58 -21.06 16.31
CA ASP A 85 7.11 -22.34 15.82
C ASP A 85 5.97 -23.37 15.80
N PRO A 86 5.36 -23.65 14.64
CA PRO A 86 4.24 -24.58 14.55
C PRO A 86 4.64 -26.04 14.81
N ILE A 87 5.93 -26.39 14.69
CA ILE A 87 6.42 -27.75 14.91
C ILE A 87 6.50 -28.03 16.41
N ASN A 88 7.13 -27.12 17.16
CA ASN A 88 7.30 -27.27 18.61
C ASN A 88 6.17 -26.63 19.44
N ARG A 89 5.22 -25.95 18.77
CA ARG A 89 4.08 -25.20 19.32
C ARG A 89 4.50 -24.27 20.44
N ARG A 90 5.38 -23.31 20.12
CA ARG A 90 5.87 -22.33 21.09
C ARG A 90 6.20 -20.99 20.43
N ALA A 91 6.17 -19.93 21.22
CA ALA A 91 6.67 -18.63 20.77
C ALA A 91 8.19 -18.68 20.60
N ILE A 92 8.72 -17.97 19.61
CA ILE A 92 10.16 -17.87 19.34
C ILE A 92 10.58 -16.44 19.07
N GLY A 93 11.88 -16.19 19.26
CA GLY A 93 12.48 -14.88 19.03
C GLY A 93 12.11 -13.86 20.12
N PRO A 94 12.48 -12.57 19.92
CA PRO A 94 12.09 -11.53 20.84
C PRO A 94 10.58 -11.26 20.74
N ILE A 95 10.04 -10.62 21.78
CA ILE A 95 8.71 -10.00 21.72
C ILE A 95 8.78 -8.90 20.66
N LEU A 96 7.93 -8.98 19.64
CA LEU A 96 7.91 -8.06 18.52
C LEU A 96 7.03 -6.85 18.81
N ALA A 97 5.84 -7.10 19.35
CA ALA A 97 4.91 -6.06 19.77
C ALA A 97 4.35 -6.39 21.15
N GLN A 98 4.06 -5.36 21.94
CA GLN A 98 3.42 -5.53 23.24
C GLN A 98 2.65 -4.29 23.66
N GLY A 99 1.66 -4.50 24.52
CA GLY A 99 0.89 -3.45 25.17
C GLY A 99 0.24 -3.98 26.44
N ASP A 100 0.08 -3.08 27.41
CA ASP A 100 -0.64 -3.35 28.65
C ASP A 100 -1.98 -2.63 28.62
N ALA A 101 -3.01 -3.27 29.14
CA ALA A 101 -4.33 -2.68 29.33
C ALA A 101 -4.91 -3.08 30.67
N VAL A 102 -5.75 -2.21 31.21
CA VAL A 102 -6.49 -2.46 32.44
C VAL A 102 -7.97 -2.46 32.10
N PHE A 103 -8.62 -3.60 32.29
CA PHE A 103 -10.03 -3.73 31.95
C PHE A 103 -10.89 -3.74 33.21
N HIS A 104 -11.95 -2.95 33.14
CA HIS A 104 -13.01 -2.95 34.14
C HIS A 104 -14.10 -3.91 33.67
N ASN A 105 -14.51 -4.81 34.57
CA ASN A 105 -15.56 -5.79 34.29
C ASN A 105 -16.85 -5.39 35.02
N TYR A 106 -17.83 -4.91 34.25
CA TYR A 106 -19.18 -4.58 34.71
C TYR A 106 -20.18 -5.66 34.25
N GLY A 107 -20.37 -6.70 35.08
CA GLY A 107 -21.48 -7.66 34.93
C GLY A 107 -21.31 -8.77 33.89
N GLY A 108 -22.25 -9.73 33.92
CA GLY A 108 -22.22 -11.01 33.18
C GLY A 108 -22.58 -10.93 31.70
N ASN A 109 -22.00 -9.96 30.99
CA ASN A 109 -22.20 -9.77 29.56
C ASN A 109 -20.89 -9.94 28.79
N TRP A 110 -21.00 -10.35 27.53
CA TRP A 110 -19.88 -10.35 26.60
C TRP A 110 -19.33 -8.94 26.40
N SER A 111 -18.00 -8.80 26.40
CA SER A 111 -17.34 -7.52 26.11
C SER A 111 -16.05 -7.70 25.32
N ASP A 112 -15.82 -6.75 24.42
CA ASP A 112 -14.58 -6.64 23.65
C ASP A 112 -13.52 -5.90 24.46
N LYS A 113 -12.31 -6.45 24.45
CA LYS A 113 -11.14 -5.96 25.16
C LYS A 113 -10.05 -5.65 24.16
N GLU A 114 -9.66 -4.39 24.08
CA GLU A 114 -8.68 -3.90 23.10
C GLU A 114 -7.41 -3.44 23.79
N VAL A 115 -6.28 -3.89 23.26
CA VAL A 115 -4.94 -3.53 23.73
C VAL A 115 -4.19 -2.91 22.56
N ASN A 116 -3.79 -1.65 22.71
CA ASN A 116 -2.93 -0.97 21.76
C ASN A 116 -1.47 -1.28 22.08
N PHE A 117 -0.67 -1.56 21.06
CA PHE A 117 0.75 -1.84 21.24
C PHE A 117 1.58 -0.56 21.30
N THR A 118 2.41 -0.45 22.33
CA THR A 118 3.37 0.65 22.48
C THR A 118 4.58 0.44 21.58
N THR A 119 4.98 -0.81 21.39
CA THR A 119 5.96 -1.24 20.41
C THR A 119 5.22 -1.95 19.28
N ARG A 120 5.31 -1.44 18.06
CA ARG A 120 4.67 -2.01 16.87
C ARG A 120 5.62 -2.97 16.17
N ALA A 121 5.07 -3.89 15.38
CA ALA A 121 5.87 -4.90 14.69
C ALA A 121 5.41 -5.08 13.24
N GLY A 122 6.35 -5.02 12.29
CA GLY A 122 6.12 -5.50 10.93
C GLY A 122 5.88 -7.02 10.93
N LEU A 123 4.81 -7.45 10.24
CA LEU A 123 4.41 -8.84 10.12
C LEU A 123 4.68 -9.33 8.70
N ALA A 124 5.81 -10.01 8.49
CA ALA A 124 6.18 -10.53 7.17
C ALA A 124 5.10 -11.46 6.61
N GLN A 125 4.81 -11.33 5.31
CA GLN A 125 3.73 -12.04 4.66
C GLN A 125 3.93 -13.57 4.73
N GLY A 126 2.90 -14.29 5.20
CA GLY A 126 2.88 -15.76 5.24
C GLY A 126 3.70 -16.40 6.38
N GLU A 127 4.41 -15.60 7.17
CA GLU A 127 5.13 -16.06 8.36
C GLU A 127 4.16 -16.37 9.51
N ASP A 128 4.56 -17.31 10.38
CA ASP A 128 3.76 -17.74 11.53
C ASP A 128 4.00 -16.83 12.74
N TYR A 129 2.90 -16.31 13.29
CA TYR A 129 2.89 -15.48 14.49
C TYR A 129 1.89 -15.99 15.51
N VAL A 130 2.06 -15.57 16.76
CA VAL A 130 1.07 -15.73 17.82
C VAL A 130 0.82 -14.38 18.47
N VAL A 131 -0.46 -14.02 18.59
CA VAL A 131 -0.89 -12.96 19.51
C VAL A 131 -1.40 -13.65 20.76
N PHE A 132 -0.86 -13.27 21.91
CA PHE A 132 -1.29 -13.87 23.16
C PHE A 132 -1.54 -12.83 24.24
N PHE A 133 -2.54 -13.15 25.07
CA PHE A 133 -3.00 -12.36 26.20
C PHE A 133 -2.59 -13.08 27.48
N THR A 134 -2.05 -12.32 28.45
CA THR A 134 -1.52 -12.90 29.67
C THR A 134 -1.75 -12.02 30.89
N VAL A 135 -1.99 -12.68 32.03
CA VAL A 135 -1.94 -12.08 33.37
C VAL A 135 -0.67 -12.45 34.13
N ALA A 136 0.21 -13.26 33.54
CA ALA A 136 1.42 -13.78 34.18
C ALA A 136 2.31 -12.69 34.83
N PRO A 137 2.47 -11.47 34.26
CA PRO A 137 3.26 -10.42 34.90
C PRO A 137 2.73 -9.98 36.27
N TRP A 138 1.44 -10.18 36.55
CA TRP A 138 0.79 -9.78 37.80
C TRP A 138 0.29 -10.98 38.61
N TRP A 139 0.74 -12.19 38.25
CA TRP A 139 0.25 -13.41 38.87
C TRP A 139 0.43 -13.40 40.40
N GLY A 140 -0.65 -13.69 41.13
CA GLY A 140 -0.67 -13.71 42.61
C GLY A 140 -0.84 -12.33 43.27
N ASN A 141 -0.82 -11.22 42.52
CA ASN A 141 -1.06 -9.88 43.07
C ASN A 141 -2.55 -9.55 43.25
N TYR A 142 -3.42 -10.39 42.71
CA TYR A 142 -4.86 -10.22 42.70
C TYR A 142 -5.54 -11.49 43.19
N SER A 143 -6.70 -11.32 43.83
CA SER A 143 -7.60 -12.44 44.15
C SER A 143 -7.97 -13.22 42.89
N CYS A 144 -8.43 -14.46 43.04
CA CYS A 144 -8.81 -15.28 41.90
C CYS A 144 -9.95 -14.61 41.11
N TYR A 145 -9.61 -14.13 39.91
CA TYR A 145 -10.52 -13.53 38.95
C TYR A 145 -10.39 -14.29 37.64
N THR A 146 -11.53 -14.60 37.02
CA THR A 146 -11.56 -15.43 35.81
C THR A 146 -12.53 -14.88 34.78
N SER A 147 -12.06 -14.70 33.56
CA SER A 147 -12.92 -14.55 32.41
C SER A 147 -12.91 -15.83 31.58
N GLN A 148 -13.87 -15.93 30.67
CA GLN A 148 -13.93 -17.00 29.70
C GLN A 148 -13.82 -16.38 28.32
N PRO A 149 -12.80 -16.71 27.51
CA PRO A 149 -12.70 -16.24 26.15
C PRO A 149 -13.89 -16.71 25.30
N ALA A 150 -14.31 -15.85 24.38
CA ALA A 150 -15.23 -16.24 23.32
C ALA A 150 -14.49 -17.14 22.32
N VAL A 151 -15.05 -18.31 22.05
CA VAL A 151 -14.62 -19.19 20.96
C VAL A 151 -15.75 -19.42 19.98
N ASN A 152 -15.41 -19.65 18.72
CA ASN A 152 -16.37 -20.04 17.70
C ASN A 152 -16.13 -21.49 17.24
N PRO A 153 -16.95 -22.46 17.67
CA PRO A 153 -16.81 -23.86 17.24
C PRO A 153 -17.13 -24.11 15.76
N GLY A 154 -17.85 -23.19 15.10
CA GLY A 154 -18.33 -23.35 13.72
C GLY A 154 -17.54 -22.58 12.67
N ASP A 155 -16.49 -21.88 13.07
CA ASP A 155 -15.74 -20.94 12.24
C ASP A 155 -14.26 -21.07 12.58
N THR A 156 -13.61 -22.00 11.91
CA THR A 156 -12.19 -22.25 12.05
C THR A 156 -11.43 -21.26 11.19
N TYR A 157 -10.56 -20.45 11.79
CA TYR A 157 -9.55 -19.68 11.08
C TYR A 157 -8.54 -20.69 10.49
N PRO A 158 -8.55 -20.95 9.16
CA PRO A 158 -7.85 -22.11 8.60
C PRO A 158 -6.32 -22.04 8.74
N GLN A 159 -5.80 -20.86 9.06
CA GLN A 159 -4.38 -20.55 9.11
C GLN A 159 -3.86 -20.32 10.53
N GLY A 160 -4.63 -20.74 11.54
CA GLY A 160 -4.22 -20.63 12.93
C GLY A 160 -4.99 -21.54 13.87
N GLU A 161 -4.71 -21.39 15.15
CA GLU A 161 -5.33 -22.15 16.22
C GLU A 161 -5.31 -21.37 17.53
N LEU A 162 -6.34 -21.57 18.37
CA LEU A 162 -6.28 -21.19 19.78
C LEU A 162 -5.25 -22.05 20.50
N VAL A 163 -4.28 -21.37 21.09
CA VAL A 163 -3.23 -21.96 21.91
C VAL A 163 -3.30 -21.46 23.34
N TYR A 164 -2.85 -22.27 24.28
CA TYR A 164 -2.87 -21.91 25.69
C TYR A 164 -1.66 -22.42 26.45
N LEU A 165 -1.31 -21.71 27.51
CA LEU A 165 -0.25 -22.08 28.41
C LEU A 165 -0.61 -21.66 29.84
N ASP A 166 -0.66 -22.63 30.74
CA ASP A 166 -0.66 -22.35 32.17
C ASP A 166 0.80 -22.27 32.65
N ASN A 167 1.28 -21.04 32.75
CA ASN A 167 2.64 -20.72 33.15
C ASN A 167 2.72 -19.95 34.47
N SER A 168 1.59 -19.71 35.15
CA SER A 168 1.55 -18.90 36.38
C SER A 168 2.32 -17.57 36.19
N SER A 169 3.35 -17.28 37.01
CA SER A 169 4.23 -16.10 36.88
C SER A 169 5.45 -16.31 35.96
N ASN A 170 5.70 -17.52 35.47
CA ASN A 170 6.91 -17.87 34.74
C ASN A 170 6.83 -17.48 33.25
N GLN A 171 7.28 -16.27 32.92
CA GLN A 171 7.24 -15.74 31.55
C GLN A 171 8.22 -16.46 30.59
N ASN A 172 9.27 -17.10 31.11
CA ASN A 172 10.20 -17.87 30.28
C ASN A 172 9.53 -19.09 29.64
N ALA A 173 8.43 -19.58 30.21
CA ALA A 173 7.67 -20.70 29.67
C ALA A 173 7.07 -20.39 28.29
N TRP A 174 6.84 -19.12 27.93
CA TRP A 174 6.31 -18.76 26.61
C TRP A 174 7.20 -19.26 25.47
N PHE A 175 8.52 -19.23 25.69
CA PHE A 175 9.54 -19.56 24.70
C PHE A 175 10.13 -20.97 24.89
N ASN A 176 9.98 -21.55 26.09
CA ASN A 176 10.64 -22.81 26.45
C ASN A 176 9.67 -23.98 26.65
N SER A 177 8.37 -23.73 26.67
CA SER A 177 7.34 -24.77 26.82
C SER A 177 6.54 -24.94 25.54
N THR A 178 6.10 -26.17 25.29
CA THR A 178 5.08 -26.48 24.28
C THR A 178 3.71 -26.06 24.80
N TRP A 179 2.99 -25.28 24.02
CA TRP A 179 1.65 -24.81 24.33
C TRP A 179 0.61 -25.89 23.95
N GLY A 180 -0.50 -25.92 24.69
CA GLY A 180 -1.65 -26.74 24.35
C GLY A 180 -2.48 -26.08 23.25
N ASN A 181 -3.30 -26.86 22.56
CA ASN A 181 -4.30 -26.40 21.60
C ASN A 181 -5.62 -27.12 21.83
N VAL A 182 -6.73 -26.51 21.43
CA VAL A 182 -8.08 -27.05 21.68
C VAL A 182 -8.92 -27.29 20.43
N GLY A 183 -8.39 -26.97 19.25
CA GLY A 183 -9.09 -27.18 17.98
C GLY A 183 -10.25 -26.20 17.72
N TYR A 184 -10.26 -25.07 18.44
CA TYR A 184 -11.15 -23.93 18.22
C TYR A 184 -10.32 -22.69 18.00
N ASP A 185 -10.96 -21.60 17.57
CA ASP A 185 -10.32 -20.30 17.45
C ASP A 185 -10.90 -19.29 18.44
N LEU A 186 -10.00 -18.42 18.90
CA LEU A 186 -10.33 -17.29 19.73
C LEU A 186 -11.04 -16.23 18.88
N ASN A 187 -12.07 -15.61 19.43
CA ASN A 187 -12.58 -14.37 18.87
C ASN A 187 -11.59 -13.24 19.17
N VAL A 188 -10.67 -13.06 18.24
CA VAL A 188 -9.61 -12.08 18.29
C VAL A 188 -9.56 -11.33 16.97
N THR A 189 -9.20 -10.06 17.02
CA THR A 189 -8.85 -9.24 15.87
C THR A 189 -7.44 -8.72 16.10
N VAL A 190 -6.51 -9.05 15.21
CA VAL A 190 -5.19 -8.40 15.18
C VAL A 190 -5.37 -7.09 14.42
N ARG A 191 -5.01 -5.97 15.04
CA ARG A 191 -5.05 -4.66 14.39
C ARG A 191 -3.76 -4.46 13.62
N THR A 192 -3.88 -4.22 12.33
CA THR A 192 -2.79 -3.86 11.47
C THR A 192 -3.06 -2.54 10.76
N THR A 193 -2.00 -1.91 10.30
CA THR A 193 -2.01 -0.71 9.47
C THR A 193 -0.96 -0.90 8.39
N ASN A 194 -1.22 -0.39 7.19
CA ASN A 194 -0.30 -0.53 6.06
C ASN A 194 1.15 -0.18 6.44
N ASP A 195 2.04 -1.07 6.00
CA ASP A 195 3.51 -0.96 6.01
C ASP A 195 4.00 -1.67 4.75
N CYS A 196 3.66 -1.07 3.63
CA CYS A 196 3.77 -1.69 2.31
C CYS A 196 5.22 -1.98 1.89
N ASP A 197 6.20 -1.25 2.41
CA ASP A 197 7.63 -1.53 2.22
C ASP A 197 8.22 -2.44 3.32
N SER A 198 7.40 -2.85 4.29
CA SER A 198 7.72 -3.76 5.39
C SER A 198 8.90 -3.30 6.26
N ASN A 199 9.07 -1.99 6.40
CA ASN A 199 10.17 -1.41 7.18
C ASN A 199 9.86 -1.29 8.69
N GLY A 200 8.63 -1.61 9.09
CA GLY A 200 8.17 -1.58 10.47
C GLY A 200 7.59 -0.23 10.93
N ILE A 201 7.58 0.77 10.05
CA ILE A 201 6.91 2.06 10.23
C ILE A 201 5.64 2.03 9.37
N VAL A 202 4.56 2.61 9.88
CA VAL A 202 3.29 2.63 9.13
C VAL A 202 3.35 3.72 8.06
N ASP A 203 2.79 3.47 6.87
CA ASP A 203 2.89 4.38 5.72
C ASP A 203 2.50 5.83 6.10
N ALA A 204 1.40 5.98 6.85
CA ALA A 204 0.89 7.28 7.28
C ALA A 204 1.87 8.06 8.16
N ASN A 205 2.69 7.38 8.97
CA ASN A 205 3.72 8.02 9.77
C ASN A 205 4.89 8.46 8.91
N GLU A 206 5.25 7.69 7.89
CA GLU A 206 6.35 8.04 6.99
C GLU A 206 6.00 9.23 6.10
N LEU A 207 4.76 9.29 5.61
CA LEU A 207 4.21 10.44 4.92
C LEU A 207 4.22 11.69 5.81
N ALA A 208 3.76 11.56 7.06
CA ALA A 208 3.74 12.68 8.01
C ALA A 208 5.15 13.14 8.43
N ALA A 209 6.12 12.21 8.50
CA ALA A 209 7.50 12.50 8.82
C ALA A 209 8.33 12.98 7.62
N GLY A 210 7.80 12.86 6.39
CA GLY A 210 8.53 13.13 5.15
C GLY A 210 9.69 12.15 4.90
N THR A 211 9.65 10.96 5.51
CA THR A 211 10.66 9.91 5.29
C THR A 211 10.33 9.04 4.08
N ALA A 212 9.08 9.06 3.64
CA ALA A 212 8.61 8.43 2.41
C ALA A 212 8.10 9.48 1.42
N ILE A 213 8.16 9.14 0.13
CA ILE A 213 7.77 10.03 -0.98
C ILE A 213 6.36 9.66 -1.45
N ASP A 214 5.49 10.66 -1.55
CA ASP A 214 4.16 10.61 -2.19
C ASP A 214 4.11 11.77 -3.18
N CYS A 215 4.57 11.51 -4.42
CA CYS A 215 4.73 12.57 -5.41
C CYS A 215 3.40 13.15 -5.89
N ASN A 216 2.33 12.35 -5.86
CA ASN A 216 1.03 12.66 -6.45
C ASN A 216 -0.02 13.11 -5.39
N ALA A 217 0.34 13.08 -4.10
CA ALA A 217 -0.47 13.44 -2.95
C ALA A 217 -1.76 12.61 -2.81
N ASP A 218 -1.75 11.34 -3.24
CA ASP A 218 -2.90 10.43 -3.13
C ASP A 218 -3.01 9.72 -1.77
N GLY A 219 -2.01 9.90 -0.90
CA GLY A 219 -1.96 9.30 0.44
C GLY A 219 -1.40 7.88 0.48
N ILE A 220 -0.83 7.39 -0.63
CA ILE A 220 -0.09 6.13 -0.73
C ILE A 220 1.37 6.46 -1.06
N ILE A 221 2.32 5.79 -0.39
CA ILE A 221 3.74 5.99 -0.68
C ILE A 221 4.09 5.45 -2.07
N ASP A 222 4.92 6.17 -2.83
CA ASP A 222 5.31 5.82 -4.20
C ASP A 222 5.96 4.43 -4.31
N SER A 223 6.77 4.01 -3.32
CA SER A 223 7.38 2.66 -3.30
C SER A 223 6.35 1.54 -3.17
N CYS A 224 5.16 1.88 -2.67
CA CYS A 224 4.06 0.98 -2.35
C CYS A 224 2.95 1.02 -3.38
N ALA A 225 2.82 2.16 -4.04
CA ALA A 225 2.21 2.26 -5.34
C ALA A 225 3.11 1.50 -6.34
N GLN A 226 2.99 0.18 -6.39
CA GLN A 226 3.37 -0.57 -7.59
C GLN A 226 2.43 -0.13 -8.73
N LEU A 227 2.72 1.06 -9.27
CA LEU A 227 2.02 1.75 -10.36
C LEU A 227 0.57 2.09 -10.03
N ALA A 228 0.34 3.36 -9.72
CA ALA A 228 -1.02 3.87 -9.71
C ALA A 228 -1.64 3.80 -11.13
N PRO A 229 -2.91 3.39 -11.25
CA PRO A 229 -3.58 3.01 -12.51
C PRO A 229 -4.13 4.20 -13.31
N PHE A 230 -3.39 5.31 -13.41
CA PHE A 230 -3.80 6.42 -14.25
C PHE A 230 -2.77 6.73 -15.33
N ALA A 231 -3.24 6.64 -16.57
CA ALA A 231 -2.71 7.40 -17.69
C ALA A 231 -2.48 8.86 -17.26
N GLU A 232 -1.25 9.17 -16.87
CA GLU A 232 -0.89 10.52 -16.53
C GLU A 232 -0.79 11.33 -17.82
N VAL A 233 -1.87 12.05 -18.16
CA VAL A 233 -1.91 12.90 -19.35
C VAL A 233 -1.15 14.20 -19.07
N ARG A 234 0.05 14.32 -19.61
CA ARG A 234 0.84 15.55 -19.57
C ARG A 234 0.58 16.37 -20.83
N ILE A 235 0.06 17.59 -20.68
CA ILE A 235 -0.26 18.49 -21.80
C ILE A 235 0.76 19.61 -21.90
N GLY A 236 1.41 19.71 -23.06
CA GLY A 236 2.24 20.86 -23.41
C GLY A 236 1.42 22.04 -23.94
N ASP A 237 1.81 23.27 -23.56
CA ASP A 237 1.20 24.50 -24.10
C ASP A 237 1.46 24.67 -25.60
N GLU A 238 0.56 25.36 -26.29
CA GLU A 238 0.71 25.72 -27.70
C GLU A 238 2.01 26.52 -27.94
N GLN A 239 2.94 25.96 -28.74
CA GLN A 239 4.22 26.58 -29.09
C GLN A 239 4.47 26.60 -30.61
N GLY A 240 5.23 27.61 -31.07
CA GLY A 240 5.69 27.74 -32.45
C GLY A 240 6.53 29.02 -32.65
N PRO A 241 6.99 29.30 -33.88
CA PRO A 241 6.74 28.55 -35.11
C PRO A 241 7.56 27.26 -35.26
N ILE A 242 7.11 26.38 -36.16
CA ILE A 242 7.80 25.15 -36.54
C ILE A 242 8.07 25.20 -38.05
N GLY A 243 9.29 24.86 -38.48
CA GLY A 243 9.67 24.78 -39.88
C GLY A 243 11.13 24.36 -40.05
N ALA A 244 11.65 24.43 -41.27
CA ALA A 244 13.01 23.93 -41.60
C ALA A 244 14.14 24.49 -40.71
N ALA A 245 13.97 25.71 -40.18
CA ALA A 245 14.92 26.37 -39.28
C ALA A 245 14.34 26.70 -37.90
N ALA A 246 13.15 26.19 -37.56
CA ALA A 246 12.43 26.49 -36.32
C ALA A 246 11.91 25.21 -35.66
N SER A 247 12.24 25.03 -34.39
CA SER A 247 11.82 23.90 -33.57
C SER A 247 11.27 24.39 -32.23
N VAL A 248 10.40 23.60 -31.62
CA VAL A 248 9.83 23.84 -30.30
C VAL A 248 10.20 22.71 -29.34
N SER A 249 10.21 23.02 -28.04
CA SER A 249 10.59 22.08 -27.00
C SER A 249 9.58 22.11 -25.87
N TYR A 250 9.17 20.93 -25.44
CA TYR A 250 8.26 20.68 -24.34
C TYR A 250 9.01 20.06 -23.20
N ASP A 251 9.16 20.80 -22.10
CA ASP A 251 9.80 20.30 -20.89
C ASP A 251 8.76 19.76 -19.91
N PHE A 252 8.94 18.49 -19.55
CA PHE A 252 8.18 17.83 -18.51
C PHE A 252 9.13 17.55 -17.35
N GLU A 253 8.78 18.03 -16.17
CA GLU A 253 9.50 17.76 -14.93
C GLU A 253 8.81 16.65 -14.15
N ARG A 254 9.56 15.99 -13.26
CA ARG A 254 9.08 14.92 -12.38
C ARG A 254 8.50 13.74 -13.15
N VAL A 255 9.16 13.35 -14.24
CA VAL A 255 8.78 12.19 -15.06
C VAL A 255 9.33 10.92 -14.44
N ILE A 256 8.45 9.95 -14.19
CA ILE A 256 8.81 8.63 -13.67
C ILE A 256 9.02 7.61 -14.78
N PRO A 257 9.82 6.56 -14.56
CA PRO A 257 9.96 5.46 -15.52
C PRO A 257 8.63 4.77 -15.81
N ALA A 258 8.32 4.65 -17.10
CA ALA A 258 7.18 3.89 -17.59
C ALA A 258 7.39 2.38 -17.40
N GLN A 259 6.29 1.66 -17.16
CA GLN A 259 6.28 0.20 -17.02
C GLN A 259 5.71 -0.53 -18.24
N GLY A 260 5.16 0.24 -19.19
CA GLY A 260 4.71 -0.20 -20.50
C GLY A 260 4.97 0.87 -21.54
N ASP A 261 4.53 0.63 -22.78
CA ASP A 261 4.68 1.61 -23.87
C ASP A 261 3.84 2.87 -23.60
N VAL A 262 4.33 4.01 -24.06
CA VAL A 262 3.73 5.33 -23.85
C VAL A 262 3.11 5.83 -25.15
N GLN A 263 1.87 6.32 -25.08
CA GLN A 263 1.23 6.99 -26.21
C GLN A 263 1.60 8.47 -26.20
N LEU A 264 2.09 8.99 -27.32
CA LEU A 264 2.39 10.40 -27.53
C LEU A 264 1.49 10.94 -28.65
N GLN A 265 0.53 11.79 -28.31
CA GLN A 265 -0.33 12.47 -29.26
C GLN A 265 0.23 13.87 -29.55
N VAL A 266 0.41 14.17 -30.83
CA VAL A 266 0.85 15.46 -31.34
C VAL A 266 -0.30 16.07 -32.13
N GLU A 267 -0.75 17.24 -31.70
CA GLU A 267 -1.63 18.10 -32.47
C GLU A 267 -0.81 19.25 -33.05
N ALA A 268 -0.94 19.53 -34.35
CA ALA A 268 -0.15 20.56 -35.01
C ALA A 268 -0.95 21.26 -36.13
N ILE A 269 -0.53 22.49 -36.45
CA ILE A 269 -0.92 23.22 -37.64
C ILE A 269 0.36 23.64 -38.40
N GLY A 270 0.39 23.46 -39.72
CA GLY A 270 1.57 23.80 -40.51
C GLY A 270 1.42 23.59 -42.02
N ASP A 271 2.51 23.89 -42.72
CA ASP A 271 2.76 23.59 -44.14
C ASP A 271 3.09 22.11 -44.28
N LEU A 272 2.10 21.29 -44.64
CA LEU A 272 2.12 19.83 -44.56
C LEU A 272 1.47 19.15 -45.78
N SER A 273 1.16 19.88 -46.86
CA SER A 273 0.45 19.40 -48.03
C SER A 273 1.29 18.72 -49.10
N ALA A 274 2.60 18.68 -48.94
CA ALA A 274 3.49 17.87 -49.74
C ALA A 274 3.95 16.60 -49.02
N THR A 275 4.24 15.54 -49.79
CA THR A 275 4.84 14.28 -49.28
C THR A 275 6.24 14.44 -48.66
N HIS A 276 6.84 15.63 -48.80
CA HIS A 276 8.14 15.97 -48.24
C HIS A 276 8.02 16.93 -47.04
N GLU A 277 6.82 17.40 -46.73
CA GLU A 277 6.49 18.23 -45.58
C GLU A 277 5.92 17.33 -44.47
N PHE A 278 6.66 17.20 -43.38
CA PHE A 278 6.28 16.36 -42.24
C PHE A 278 6.94 16.88 -40.97
N LEU A 279 6.43 16.50 -39.81
CA LEU A 279 7.05 16.84 -38.53
C LEU A 279 7.95 15.71 -38.03
N ILE A 280 8.98 16.08 -37.30
CA ILE A 280 9.92 15.18 -36.64
C ILE A 280 9.85 15.43 -35.14
N VAL A 281 9.59 14.36 -34.39
CA VAL A 281 9.50 14.37 -32.93
C VAL A 281 10.58 13.49 -32.32
N SER A 282 11.23 13.96 -31.28
CA SER A 282 12.21 13.18 -30.50
C SER A 282 12.06 13.44 -29.01
N VAL A 283 12.35 12.42 -28.21
CA VAL A 283 12.30 12.48 -26.74
C VAL A 283 13.73 12.51 -26.19
N ASN A 284 14.14 13.63 -25.59
CA ASN A 284 15.48 13.89 -25.02
C ASN A 284 16.67 13.50 -25.91
N GLY A 285 16.51 13.63 -27.24
CA GLY A 285 17.54 13.28 -28.22
C GLY A 285 17.59 11.79 -28.58
N GLY A 286 16.59 11.02 -28.18
CA GLY A 286 16.35 9.64 -28.63
C GLY A 286 15.94 9.54 -30.10
N PRO A 287 15.43 8.37 -30.53
CA PRO A 287 14.96 8.13 -31.90
C PRO A 287 14.01 9.22 -32.41
N ALA A 288 14.16 9.56 -33.69
CA ALA A 288 13.31 10.52 -34.37
C ALA A 288 12.10 9.82 -34.99
N HIS A 289 10.90 10.34 -34.73
CA HIS A 289 9.63 9.84 -35.26
C HIS A 289 9.05 10.85 -36.24
N ALA A 290 8.76 10.40 -37.47
CA ALA A 290 8.14 11.25 -38.50
C ALA A 290 6.61 11.18 -38.41
N LEU A 291 5.96 12.35 -38.39
CA LEU A 291 4.51 12.52 -38.29
C LEU A 291 3.99 13.29 -39.49
N PHE A 292 2.71 13.10 -39.85
CA PHE A 292 2.04 13.81 -40.94
C PHE A 292 2.73 13.59 -42.30
N THR A 293 3.10 12.34 -42.60
CA THR A 293 3.88 11.99 -43.81
C THR A 293 3.04 11.76 -45.05
N ALA A 294 1.71 11.85 -44.96
CA ALA A 294 0.79 11.47 -46.04
C ALA A 294 0.36 12.64 -46.95
N ALA A 295 1.10 13.76 -46.96
CA ALA A 295 0.69 15.00 -47.63
C ALA A 295 -0.68 15.47 -47.11
N GLU A 296 -0.69 15.92 -45.86
CA GLU A 296 -1.88 16.31 -45.12
C GLU A 296 -2.46 17.65 -45.63
N SER A 297 -3.48 18.20 -45.00
CA SER A 297 -3.98 19.53 -45.38
C SER A 297 -3.18 20.66 -44.73
N ASP A 298 -2.74 21.64 -45.52
CA ASP A 298 -2.13 22.86 -44.99
C ASP A 298 -3.07 23.61 -44.06
N CYS A 299 -2.47 24.23 -43.04
CA CYS A 299 -3.10 25.23 -42.17
C CYS A 299 -4.40 24.76 -41.51
N ASN A 300 -4.50 23.46 -41.28
CA ASN A 300 -5.56 22.86 -40.49
C ASN A 300 -4.94 22.14 -39.28
N TRP A 301 -5.72 22.06 -38.21
CA TRP A 301 -5.36 21.26 -37.06
C TRP A 301 -5.37 19.77 -37.40
N LEU A 302 -4.19 19.17 -37.32
CA LEU A 302 -3.96 17.74 -37.50
C LEU A 302 -3.62 17.11 -36.16
N SER A 303 -3.97 15.84 -35.99
CA SER A 303 -3.67 15.08 -34.77
C SER A 303 -3.16 13.70 -35.15
N GLN A 304 -2.00 13.31 -34.60
CA GLN A 304 -1.44 11.97 -34.77
C GLN A 304 -0.89 11.45 -33.45
N THR A 305 -1.20 10.19 -33.14
CA THR A 305 -0.66 9.48 -31.98
C THR A 305 0.40 8.47 -32.42
N ILE A 306 1.55 8.48 -31.73
CA ILE A 306 2.60 7.47 -31.87
C ILE A 306 2.80 6.72 -30.56
N THR A 307 3.32 5.51 -30.67
CA THR A 307 3.72 4.69 -29.52
C THR A 307 5.23 4.81 -29.33
N ILE A 308 5.64 5.30 -28.18
CA ILE A 308 7.04 5.31 -27.71
C ILE A 308 7.21 4.05 -26.86
N SER A 309 8.21 3.22 -27.19
CA SER A 309 8.44 2.00 -26.42
C SER A 309 8.85 2.32 -24.98
N ARG A 310 8.52 1.45 -24.03
CA ARG A 310 8.94 1.59 -22.63
C ARG A 310 10.44 1.88 -22.49
N ASP A 311 11.26 1.13 -23.24
CA ASP A 311 12.71 1.20 -23.13
C ASP A 311 13.24 2.52 -23.72
N GLU A 312 12.65 3.02 -24.81
CA GLU A 312 12.95 4.34 -25.36
C GLU A 312 12.56 5.46 -24.40
N PHE A 313 11.35 5.41 -23.84
CA PHE A 313 10.84 6.40 -22.90
C PHE A 313 11.73 6.48 -21.65
N ASN A 314 12.06 5.33 -21.06
CA ASN A 314 12.88 5.26 -19.86
C ASN A 314 14.33 5.67 -20.10
N ALA A 315 14.90 5.31 -21.26
CA ALA A 315 16.25 5.74 -21.63
C ALA A 315 16.33 7.25 -21.85
N ALA A 316 15.21 7.89 -22.20
CA ALA A 316 15.13 9.32 -22.44
C ALA A 316 14.97 10.13 -21.15
N ILE A 317 14.58 9.55 -20.00
CA ILE A 317 14.45 10.28 -18.73
C ILE A 317 15.85 10.66 -18.21
N ALA A 318 16.07 11.96 -17.97
CA ALA A 318 17.32 12.47 -17.42
C ALA A 318 17.04 13.44 -16.26
N ASN A 319 17.58 13.16 -15.08
CA ASN A 319 17.34 13.94 -13.84
C ASN A 319 15.84 14.17 -13.58
N ASP A 320 15.04 13.11 -13.69
CA ASP A 320 13.58 13.13 -13.52
C ASP A 320 12.86 14.10 -14.47
N ALA A 321 13.47 14.44 -15.61
CA ALA A 321 12.90 15.34 -16.60
C ALA A 321 12.94 14.72 -18.01
N LEU A 322 11.99 15.15 -18.84
CA LEU A 322 11.82 14.72 -20.22
C LEU A 322 11.60 15.96 -21.10
N ARG A 323 12.43 16.16 -22.12
CA ARG A 323 12.19 17.16 -23.17
C ARG A 323 11.68 16.49 -24.43
N ILE A 324 10.58 16.95 -24.98
CA ILE A 324 10.12 16.53 -26.30
C ILE A 324 10.40 17.66 -27.29
N ASN A 325 11.19 17.38 -28.31
CA ASN A 325 11.49 18.35 -29.36
C ASN A 325 10.67 18.03 -30.60
N VAL A 326 10.04 19.06 -31.17
CA VAL A 326 9.29 18.99 -32.42
C VAL A 326 9.91 19.94 -33.44
N SER A 327 10.15 19.45 -34.65
CA SER A 327 10.74 20.22 -35.75
C SER A 327 10.06 19.88 -37.08
N GLY A 328 10.12 20.79 -38.05
CA GLY A 328 9.63 20.52 -39.41
C GLY A 328 10.71 19.90 -40.29
N SER A 329 10.30 19.16 -41.32
CA SER A 329 11.20 18.77 -42.41
C SER A 329 11.74 20.01 -43.14
N ALA A 330 12.74 19.82 -44.02
CA ALA A 330 13.42 20.92 -44.71
C ALA A 330 12.51 21.76 -45.64
N THR A 331 11.32 21.26 -45.98
CA THR A 331 10.37 21.96 -46.85
C THR A 331 9.22 22.60 -46.08
N VAL A 332 9.05 22.33 -44.78
CA VAL A 332 8.02 22.99 -43.96
C VAL A 332 8.37 24.47 -43.80
N ASP A 333 7.54 25.35 -44.37
CA ASP A 333 7.67 26.79 -44.20
C ASP A 333 6.95 27.27 -42.94
N ALA A 334 7.74 27.75 -41.98
CA ALA A 334 7.29 28.36 -40.73
C ALA A 334 6.38 29.60 -40.91
N ALA A 335 6.30 30.17 -42.12
CA ALA A 335 5.48 31.33 -42.43
C ALA A 335 4.21 31.02 -43.25
N ALA A 336 4.03 29.80 -43.78
CA ALA A 336 2.94 29.50 -44.71
C ALA A 336 1.54 29.68 -44.09
N CYS A 337 1.37 29.28 -42.83
CA CYS A 337 0.07 29.33 -42.12
C CYS A 337 -0.13 30.58 -41.25
N LYS A 338 0.53 31.68 -41.58
CA LYS A 338 0.46 32.92 -40.79
C LYS A 338 -0.95 33.53 -40.83
N GLY A 339 -1.64 33.52 -39.69
CA GLY A 339 -2.94 34.20 -39.53
C GLY A 339 -4.17 33.32 -39.75
N GLU A 340 -3.97 32.03 -39.97
CA GLU A 340 -5.03 31.01 -40.00
C GLU A 340 -5.34 30.57 -38.54
N SER A 341 -6.61 30.29 -38.24
CA SER A 341 -7.13 30.01 -36.88
C SER A 341 -7.75 28.63 -36.74
#